data_AF-A0A0P1AIS4-F1
#
_entry.id   AF-A0A0P1AIS4-F1
#
_cell.length_a   1.000
_cell.length_b   1.000
_cell.length_c   1.000
_cell.angle_alpha   90.00
_cell.angle_beta   90.00
_cell.angle_gamma   90.00
#
_symmetry.space_group_name_H-M   'P 1'
#
loop_
_entity.id
_entity.type
_entity.pdbx_description
1 polymer ?
#
loop_
_entity_poly.entity_id
_entity_poly.type
_entity_poly.pdbx_seq_one_letter_code
_entity_poly.pdbx_strand_id
1 'polypeptide(L)'
;MTVSMIPRSEKALVPTADLLSTPVEETTAFLTAEKKMGLLSRLLSFFKPSNIWNRLASSWIMRLFKPHIYLRYAPDKEAAAFQLLKKAHVDKVEKNLFNSREFQTWARYFEKAFPENPMIGFELMMSTLAEHETSKFLDSIPTTKAVDGDLVLSDHFAIALIDFLAKVEETKDSKAFVESLEDSLLKLSANLKAVDSSKATGELIEGEILHRWLNSGGRKLIDIYNLPKLQKWYFSQPQQEQSDLTKALHLELQEQGFGWTAFGDAYIAAEDGAAKTIATDIVKFILEQNLVQLNLEKMNDGLDRLSFDLWVNTAIDLQADPVKIALPLLRKVASDEVILKYCASETSEQNFRAKSLMRSSSHRQ
;
A
#
# COMPACT_ATOMS: atom_id res chain seq x y z
N MET A 1 46.21 15.69 32.17
CA MET A 1 46.16 14.31 32.69
C MET A 1 45.52 14.37 34.06
N THR A 2 44.24 14.06 34.13
CA THR A 2 43.47 14.08 35.38
C THR A 2 42.35 13.06 35.20
N VAL A 3 42.48 11.95 35.94
CA VAL A 3 41.56 10.83 36.02
C VAL A 3 40.62 11.09 37.19
N SER A 4 39.31 11.00 36.98
CA SER A 4 38.31 10.94 38.05
C SER A 4 37.08 10.22 37.50
N MET A 5 37.03 8.90 37.67
CA MET A 5 36.21 8.20 38.68
C MET A 5 34.70 8.23 38.39
N ILE A 6 34.26 7.11 37.82
CA ILE A 6 32.88 6.65 37.65
C ILE A 6 32.40 6.07 38.99
N PRO A 7 31.20 6.43 39.49
CA PRO A 7 30.47 5.58 40.42
C PRO A 7 29.52 4.63 39.68
N ARG A 8 29.51 3.42 40.20
CA ARG A 8 28.80 2.22 39.78
C ARG A 8 27.43 2.14 40.48
N SER A 9 26.49 1.47 39.82
CA SER A 9 25.43 0.61 40.40
C SER A 9 24.17 1.26 40.97
N GLU A 10 23.03 0.95 40.34
CA GLU A 10 21.81 0.39 40.97
C GLU A 10 20.91 -0.16 39.82
N LYS A 11 20.97 -1.45 39.49
CA LYS A 11 20.02 -2.50 39.89
C LYS A 11 18.57 -2.01 40.04
N ALA A 12 17.81 -2.06 38.95
CA ALA A 12 16.35 -2.05 38.98
C ALA A 12 15.81 -3.48 38.81
N LEU A 13 14.84 -3.79 39.65
CA LEU A 13 14.22 -5.08 39.90
C LEU A 13 13.27 -5.51 38.77
N VAL A 14 13.35 -6.78 38.40
CA VAL A 14 12.36 -7.49 37.59
C VAL A 14 11.21 -7.93 38.51
N PRO A 15 9.94 -7.58 38.24
CA PRO A 15 8.82 -8.19 38.94
C PRO A 15 8.44 -9.51 38.28
N THR A 16 8.66 -10.60 39.02
CA THR A 16 8.10 -11.93 38.80
C THR A 16 6.62 -11.91 39.21
N ALA A 17 5.72 -12.23 38.29
CA ALA A 17 4.32 -12.54 38.61
C ALA A 17 4.06 -13.99 38.22
N ASP A 18 4.13 -14.86 39.23
CA ASP A 18 3.57 -16.19 39.24
C ASP A 18 2.11 -16.14 39.77
N LEU A 19 1.37 -17.20 39.44
CA LEU A 19 0.07 -17.65 39.97
C LEU A 19 -1.17 -17.15 39.21
N LEU A 20 -1.75 -18.04 38.39
CA LEU A 20 -2.99 -18.75 38.77
C LEU A 20 -3.28 -19.89 37.78
N SER A 21 -3.09 -21.11 38.25
CA SER A 21 -3.54 -22.36 37.63
C SER A 21 -4.86 -22.79 38.27
N THR A 22 -5.89 -23.06 37.45
CA THR A 22 -7.05 -23.91 37.75
C THR A 22 -7.59 -24.48 36.41
N PRO A 23 -8.48 -25.48 36.40
CA PRO A 23 -8.10 -26.89 36.31
C PRO A 23 -8.49 -27.54 34.97
N VAL A 24 -7.80 -28.64 34.71
CA VAL A 24 -8.05 -29.63 33.67
C VAL A 24 -9.33 -30.42 33.98
N GLU A 25 -10.29 -30.38 33.06
CA GLU A 25 -11.39 -31.32 32.77
C GLU A 25 -12.04 -30.75 31.49
N GLU A 26 -12.38 -31.44 30.40
CA GLU A 26 -12.68 -32.84 30.16
C GLU A 26 -12.58 -33.04 28.63
N THR A 27 -11.69 -33.91 28.15
CA THR A 27 -11.56 -34.26 26.73
C THR A 27 -11.94 -35.72 26.54
N THR A 28 -13.19 -35.99 26.16
CA THR A 28 -13.60 -37.33 25.70
C THR A 28 -14.70 -37.24 24.65
N ALA A 29 -14.37 -36.77 23.43
CA ALA A 29 -15.21 -37.01 22.25
C ALA A 29 -14.52 -36.84 20.87
N PHE A 30 -13.18 -36.95 20.75
CA PHE A 30 -12.50 -36.72 19.44
C PHE A 30 -11.53 -37.82 18.98
N LEU A 31 -11.56 -39.02 19.58
CA LEU A 31 -10.62 -40.11 19.28
C LEU A 31 -11.17 -41.21 18.36
N THR A 32 -11.97 -40.86 17.36
CA THR A 32 -12.36 -41.82 16.30
C THR A 32 -12.22 -41.29 14.87
N ALA A 33 -11.85 -40.02 14.66
CA ALA A 33 -11.58 -39.48 13.32
C ALA A 33 -10.09 -39.53 12.90
N GLU A 34 -9.16 -39.49 13.86
CA GLU A 34 -7.71 -39.33 13.58
C GLU A 34 -7.03 -40.60 13.01
N LYS A 35 -7.51 -41.80 13.38
CA LYS A 35 -6.91 -43.06 12.90
C LYS A 35 -7.15 -43.35 11.41
N LYS A 36 -8.13 -42.69 10.76
CA LYS A 36 -8.39 -42.88 9.31
C LYS A 36 -7.59 -41.92 8.42
N MET A 37 -7.15 -40.76 8.93
CA MET A 37 -6.29 -39.85 8.16
C MET A 37 -4.82 -40.29 8.19
N GLY A 38 -4.33 -40.88 9.30
CA GLY A 38 -2.95 -41.39 9.39
C GLY A 38 -2.64 -42.58 8.46
N LEU A 39 -3.65 -43.39 8.12
CA LEU A 39 -3.51 -44.56 7.23
C LEU A 39 -3.50 -44.16 5.75
N LEU A 40 -4.29 -43.15 5.36
CA LEU A 40 -4.26 -42.59 4.00
C LEU A 40 -2.99 -41.76 3.74
N SER A 41 -2.49 -41.02 4.73
CA SER A 41 -1.24 -40.26 4.63
C SER A 41 -0.02 -41.19 4.45
N ARG A 42 0.03 -42.32 5.19
CA ARG A 42 1.07 -43.35 4.98
C ARG A 42 0.97 -44.05 3.62
N LEU A 43 -0.24 -44.34 3.13
CA LEU A 43 -0.43 -44.90 1.78
C LEU A 43 0.03 -43.92 0.68
N LEU A 44 -0.26 -42.62 0.82
CA LEU A 44 0.19 -41.60 -0.13
C LEU A 44 1.71 -41.35 -0.08
N SER A 45 2.35 -41.52 1.08
CA SER A 45 3.81 -41.37 1.22
C SER A 45 4.63 -42.47 0.52
N PHE A 46 4.05 -43.65 0.29
CA PHE A 46 4.69 -44.73 -0.48
C PHE A 46 4.61 -44.50 -2.00
N PHE A 47 3.72 -43.60 -2.45
CA PHE A 47 3.70 -43.13 -3.84
C PHE A 47 4.56 -41.88 -3.97
N LYS A 48 5.89 -42.04 -3.83
CA LYS A 48 6.80 -41.06 -4.45
C LYS A 48 6.38 -40.90 -5.92
N PRO A 49 6.40 -39.68 -6.49
CA PRO A 49 6.03 -39.46 -7.89
C PRO A 49 6.96 -40.29 -8.78
N SER A 50 6.54 -41.51 -9.08
CA SER A 50 7.24 -42.38 -10.01
C SER A 50 6.92 -41.87 -11.42
N ASN A 51 7.80 -42.14 -12.38
CA ASN A 51 7.58 -41.78 -13.79
C ASN A 51 6.23 -42.28 -14.35
N ILE A 52 5.58 -43.24 -13.68
CA ILE A 52 4.24 -43.76 -13.98
C ILE A 52 3.16 -42.70 -13.72
N TRP A 53 3.23 -41.93 -12.62
CA TRP A 53 2.28 -40.87 -12.34
C TRP A 53 2.39 -39.73 -13.35
N ASN A 54 3.60 -39.39 -13.80
CA ASN A 54 3.78 -38.39 -14.87
C ASN A 54 3.10 -38.85 -16.18
N ARG A 55 3.21 -40.14 -16.53
CA ARG A 55 2.53 -40.73 -17.70
C ARG A 55 1.01 -40.79 -17.55
N LEU A 56 0.50 -41.16 -16.38
CA LEU A 56 -0.94 -41.20 -16.13
C LEU A 56 -1.53 -39.80 -16.03
N ALA A 57 -0.81 -38.85 -15.44
CA ALA A 57 -1.23 -37.45 -15.34
C ALA A 57 -1.38 -36.81 -16.73
N SER A 58 -0.54 -37.17 -17.71
CA SER A 58 -0.69 -36.70 -19.09
C SER A 58 -1.87 -37.30 -19.87
N SER A 59 -2.60 -38.27 -19.30
CA SER A 59 -3.76 -38.88 -19.97
C SER A 59 -4.97 -37.95 -19.96
N TRP A 60 -5.72 -37.93 -21.08
CA TRP A 60 -6.99 -37.18 -21.19
C TRP A 60 -8.00 -37.56 -20.08
N ILE A 61 -7.88 -38.77 -19.53
CA ILE A 61 -8.77 -39.29 -18.48
C ILE A 61 -8.55 -38.48 -17.19
N MET A 62 -7.30 -38.20 -16.82
CA MET A 62 -6.99 -37.43 -15.62
C MET A 62 -7.47 -35.99 -15.71
N ARG A 63 -7.40 -35.39 -16.92
CA ARG A 63 -7.97 -34.07 -17.21
C ARG A 63 -9.47 -34.01 -16.91
N LEU A 64 -10.22 -35.10 -17.15
CA LEU A 64 -11.66 -35.15 -16.89
C LEU A 64 -11.97 -35.33 -15.40
N PHE A 65 -11.35 -36.30 -14.73
CA PHE A 65 -11.75 -36.70 -13.38
C PHE A 65 -11.03 -35.99 -12.24
N LYS A 66 -9.77 -35.57 -12.44
CA LYS A 66 -8.97 -34.90 -11.40
C LYS A 66 -8.18 -33.71 -11.97
N PRO A 67 -8.86 -32.60 -12.32
CA PRO A 67 -8.25 -31.40 -12.90
C PRO A 67 -7.02 -30.88 -12.14
N HIS A 68 -7.07 -30.87 -10.81
CA HIS A 68 -5.97 -30.41 -9.96
C HIS A 68 -4.73 -31.31 -10.04
N ILE A 69 -4.90 -32.64 -10.16
CA ILE A 69 -3.77 -33.56 -10.36
C ILE A 69 -3.18 -33.37 -11.75
N TYR A 70 -4.03 -33.23 -12.77
CA TYR A 70 -3.58 -32.91 -14.13
C TYR A 70 -2.73 -31.64 -14.14
N LEU A 71 -3.22 -30.55 -13.54
CA LEU A 71 -2.51 -29.29 -13.46
C LEU A 71 -1.17 -29.39 -12.70
N ARG A 72 -1.15 -30.06 -11.54
CA ARG A 72 0.05 -30.20 -10.69
C ARG A 72 1.21 -30.91 -11.42
N TYR A 73 0.90 -31.93 -12.22
CA TYR A 73 1.90 -32.80 -12.87
C TYR A 73 2.04 -32.58 -14.39
N ALA A 74 1.36 -31.58 -14.96
CA ALA A 74 1.52 -31.26 -16.36
C ALA A 74 2.96 -30.80 -16.65
N PRO A 75 3.58 -31.28 -17.75
CA PRO A 75 4.89 -30.81 -18.17
C PRO A 75 4.84 -29.33 -18.57
N ASP A 76 3.75 -28.93 -19.24
CA ASP A 76 3.42 -27.55 -19.58
C ASP A 76 2.20 -27.12 -18.75
N LYS A 77 2.45 -26.32 -17.70
CA LYS A 77 1.42 -25.89 -16.74
C LYS A 77 0.53 -24.79 -17.29
N GLU A 78 1.05 -23.93 -18.17
CA GLU A 78 0.28 -22.85 -18.80
C GLU A 78 -0.73 -23.43 -19.78
N ALA A 79 -0.31 -24.33 -20.68
CA ALA A 79 -1.22 -25.03 -21.57
C ALA A 79 -2.26 -25.86 -20.80
N ALA A 80 -1.87 -26.48 -19.68
CA ALA A 80 -2.80 -27.19 -18.80
C ALA A 80 -3.81 -26.25 -18.14
N ALA A 81 -3.37 -25.10 -17.62
CA ALA A 81 -4.21 -24.07 -17.04
C ALA A 81 -5.25 -23.56 -18.03
N PHE A 82 -4.84 -23.26 -19.27
CA PHE A 82 -5.74 -22.83 -20.34
C PHE A 82 -6.78 -23.89 -20.73
N GLN A 83 -6.39 -25.16 -20.81
CA GLN A 83 -7.35 -26.24 -21.05
C GLN A 83 -8.39 -26.34 -19.93
N LEU A 84 -7.96 -26.15 -18.68
CA LEU A 84 -8.87 -26.13 -17.55
C LEU A 84 -9.76 -24.88 -17.51
N LEU A 85 -9.28 -23.75 -18.02
CA LEU A 85 -10.04 -22.52 -18.18
C LEU A 85 -11.24 -22.76 -19.12
N LYS A 86 -10.99 -23.33 -20.30
CA LYS A 86 -12.04 -23.72 -21.26
C LYS A 86 -13.01 -24.76 -20.70
N LYS A 87 -12.47 -25.73 -19.96
CA LYS A 87 -13.27 -26.79 -19.32
C LYS A 87 -14.23 -26.21 -18.26
N ALA A 88 -13.78 -25.21 -17.51
CA ALA A 88 -14.59 -24.50 -16.53
C ALA A 88 -15.51 -23.43 -17.17
N HIS A 89 -15.45 -23.26 -18.50
CA HIS A 89 -16.22 -22.27 -19.27
C HIS A 89 -15.92 -20.82 -18.89
N VAL A 90 -14.74 -20.56 -18.33
CA VAL A 90 -14.28 -19.21 -17.98
C VAL A 90 -14.11 -18.34 -19.23
N ASP A 91 -13.72 -18.95 -20.35
CA ASP A 91 -13.63 -18.32 -21.67
C ASP A 91 -14.98 -17.76 -22.15
N LYS A 92 -16.09 -18.35 -21.70
CA LYS A 92 -17.45 -17.93 -22.08
C LYS A 92 -18.03 -16.86 -21.16
N VAL A 93 -17.35 -16.50 -20.08
CA VAL A 93 -17.83 -15.46 -19.16
C VAL A 93 -17.60 -14.10 -19.80
N GLU A 94 -18.67 -13.35 -20.08
CA GLU A 94 -18.56 -12.05 -20.75
C GLU A 94 -18.23 -10.89 -19.80
N LYS A 95 -18.70 -10.95 -18.54
CA LYS A 95 -18.59 -9.87 -17.55
C LYS A 95 -18.36 -10.41 -16.15
N ASN A 96 -17.77 -9.59 -15.29
CA ASN A 96 -17.55 -9.89 -13.87
C ASN A 96 -16.78 -11.21 -13.66
N LEU A 97 -15.73 -11.43 -14.45
CA LEU A 97 -14.99 -12.69 -14.51
C LEU A 97 -14.68 -13.26 -13.13
N PHE A 98 -14.05 -12.46 -12.26
CA PHE A 98 -13.61 -12.88 -10.94
C PHE A 98 -14.76 -13.23 -9.97
N ASN A 99 -15.96 -12.71 -10.22
CA ASN A 99 -17.15 -13.00 -9.42
C ASN A 99 -17.96 -14.18 -9.99
N SER A 100 -17.59 -14.73 -11.16
CA SER A 100 -18.34 -15.79 -11.82
C SER A 100 -18.14 -17.16 -11.16
N ARG A 101 -19.15 -18.02 -11.24
CA ARG A 101 -19.09 -19.39 -10.72
C ARG A 101 -18.08 -20.24 -11.49
N GLU A 102 -17.96 -19.98 -12.78
CA GLU A 102 -17.00 -20.58 -13.71
C GLU A 102 -15.58 -20.30 -13.26
N PHE A 103 -15.25 -19.02 -12.98
CA PHE A 103 -13.95 -18.63 -12.48
C PHE A 103 -13.65 -19.24 -11.11
N GLN A 104 -14.59 -19.20 -10.17
CA GLN A 104 -14.42 -19.86 -8.86
C GLN A 104 -14.18 -21.37 -8.99
N THR A 105 -14.85 -22.02 -9.94
CA THR A 105 -14.65 -23.45 -10.22
C THR A 105 -13.24 -23.71 -10.76
N TRP A 106 -12.76 -22.84 -11.65
CA TRP A 106 -11.41 -22.91 -12.19
C TRP A 106 -10.35 -22.63 -11.12
N ALA A 107 -10.51 -21.59 -10.31
CA ALA A 107 -9.61 -21.23 -9.21
C ALA A 107 -9.43 -22.38 -8.20
N ARG A 108 -10.52 -23.08 -7.84
CA ARG A 108 -10.46 -24.28 -6.98
C ARG A 108 -9.60 -25.42 -7.54
N TYR A 109 -9.34 -25.45 -8.85
CA TYR A 109 -8.39 -26.40 -9.41
C TYR A 109 -6.95 -26.06 -9.02
N PHE A 110 -6.59 -24.78 -8.94
CA PHE A 110 -5.27 -24.30 -8.54
C PHE A 110 -5.05 -24.46 -7.04
N GLU A 111 -6.04 -24.08 -6.21
CA GLU A 111 -5.98 -24.29 -4.75
C GLU A 111 -5.67 -25.75 -4.39
N LYS A 112 -6.30 -26.69 -5.09
CA LYS A 112 -6.07 -28.13 -4.88
C LYS A 112 -4.79 -28.64 -5.54
N ALA A 113 -4.29 -27.97 -6.58
CA ALA A 113 -3.07 -28.37 -7.26
C ALA A 113 -1.82 -27.90 -6.50
N PHE A 114 -1.89 -26.73 -5.87
CA PHE A 114 -0.78 -26.06 -5.20
C PHE A 114 -1.12 -25.65 -3.75
N PRO A 115 -1.63 -26.55 -2.90
CA PRO A 115 -2.02 -26.19 -1.54
C PRO A 115 -0.81 -25.76 -0.68
N GLU A 116 0.40 -26.23 -1.02
CA GLU A 116 1.62 -25.89 -0.30
C GLU A 116 2.23 -24.55 -0.75
N ASN A 117 1.84 -24.05 -1.93
CA ASN A 117 2.31 -22.76 -2.45
C ASN A 117 1.22 -22.11 -3.33
N PRO A 118 0.25 -21.42 -2.71
CA PRO A 118 -0.87 -20.79 -3.42
C PRO A 118 -0.42 -19.75 -4.46
N MET A 119 0.70 -19.06 -4.23
CA MET A 119 1.20 -18.02 -5.12
C MET A 119 1.54 -18.55 -6.51
N ILE A 120 2.11 -19.76 -6.62
CA ILE A 120 2.34 -20.42 -7.92
C ILE A 120 1.01 -20.61 -8.66
N GLY A 121 -0.05 -20.96 -7.93
CA GLY A 121 -1.38 -21.12 -8.49
C GLY A 121 -1.92 -19.81 -9.07
N PHE A 122 -1.84 -18.72 -8.29
CA PHE A 122 -2.28 -17.41 -8.73
C PHE A 122 -1.47 -16.86 -9.90
N GLU A 123 -0.14 -17.03 -9.89
CA GLU A 123 0.74 -16.60 -10.98
C GLU A 123 0.36 -17.27 -12.31
N LEU A 124 0.12 -18.59 -12.28
CA LEU A 124 -0.34 -19.33 -13.46
C LEU A 124 -1.73 -18.86 -13.90
N MET A 125 -2.64 -18.58 -12.97
CA MET A 125 -3.96 -18.05 -13.29
C MET A 125 -3.87 -16.68 -13.99
N MET A 126 -3.10 -15.74 -13.44
CA MET A 126 -2.95 -14.40 -14.00
C MET A 126 -2.29 -14.46 -15.39
N SER A 127 -1.23 -15.24 -15.53
CA SER A 127 -0.52 -15.41 -16.81
C SER A 127 -1.45 -16.00 -17.87
N THR A 128 -2.22 -17.04 -17.53
CA THR A 128 -3.19 -17.67 -18.46
C THR A 128 -4.27 -16.68 -18.90
N LEU A 129 -4.79 -15.85 -17.98
CA LEU A 129 -5.81 -14.84 -18.29
C LEU A 129 -5.25 -13.70 -19.13
N ALA A 130 -4.06 -13.22 -18.80
CA ALA A 130 -3.39 -12.16 -19.53
C ALA A 130 -3.04 -12.58 -20.96
N GLU A 131 -2.65 -13.84 -21.18
CA GLU A 131 -2.28 -14.35 -22.51
C GLU A 131 -3.50 -14.60 -23.42
N HIS A 132 -4.58 -15.16 -22.89
CA HIS A 132 -5.69 -15.64 -23.71
C HIS A 132 -6.94 -14.75 -23.70
N GLU A 133 -7.09 -13.88 -22.71
CA GLU A 133 -8.29 -13.09 -22.48
C GLU A 133 -7.94 -11.67 -21.97
N THR A 134 -6.88 -11.04 -22.50
CA THR A 134 -6.28 -9.80 -21.99
C THR A 134 -7.29 -8.69 -21.67
N SER A 135 -8.16 -8.31 -22.61
CA SER A 135 -9.16 -7.25 -22.38
C SER A 135 -10.12 -7.64 -21.26
N LYS A 136 -10.67 -8.86 -21.32
CA LYS A 136 -11.63 -9.38 -20.33
C LYS A 136 -11.00 -9.47 -18.95
N PHE A 137 -9.73 -9.86 -18.86
CA PHE A 137 -8.95 -9.88 -17.64
C PHE A 137 -8.87 -8.48 -17.03
N LEU A 138 -8.37 -7.51 -17.80
CA LEU A 138 -8.20 -6.12 -17.36
C LEU A 138 -9.53 -5.46 -16.98
N ASP A 139 -10.57 -5.65 -17.80
CA ASP A 139 -11.91 -5.08 -17.59
C ASP A 139 -12.63 -5.67 -16.37
N SER A 140 -12.27 -6.89 -15.98
CA SER A 140 -12.89 -7.56 -14.84
C SER A 140 -12.26 -7.18 -13.50
N ILE A 141 -10.99 -6.75 -13.47
CA ILE A 141 -10.28 -6.38 -12.23
C ILE A 141 -11.08 -5.33 -11.43
N PRO A 142 -11.50 -4.19 -12.01
CA PRO A 142 -12.27 -3.18 -11.29
C PRO A 142 -13.59 -3.68 -10.71
N THR A 143 -14.19 -4.71 -11.31
CA THR A 143 -15.52 -5.22 -10.92
C THR A 143 -15.46 -6.27 -9.81
N THR A 144 -14.26 -6.66 -9.37
CA THR A 144 -14.07 -7.67 -8.32
C THR A 144 -14.72 -7.18 -7.03
N LYS A 145 -15.61 -8.01 -6.45
CA LYS A 145 -16.29 -7.67 -5.20
C LYS A 145 -15.55 -8.27 -4.01
N ALA A 146 -15.53 -7.53 -2.91
CA ALA A 146 -15.34 -8.12 -1.60
C ALA A 146 -16.65 -8.79 -1.16
N VAL A 147 -16.59 -10.06 -0.73
CA VAL A 147 -17.67 -10.80 -0.09
C VAL A 147 -17.29 -10.93 1.38
N ASP A 148 -18.11 -10.38 2.27
CA ASP A 148 -17.84 -10.35 3.71
C ASP A 148 -16.53 -9.64 4.12
N GLY A 149 -16.06 -8.69 3.29
CA GLY A 149 -14.80 -7.97 3.49
C GLY A 149 -13.60 -8.58 2.75
N ASP A 150 -13.69 -9.85 2.36
CA ASP A 150 -12.62 -10.56 1.68
C ASP A 150 -12.84 -10.57 0.16
N LEU A 151 -11.77 -10.42 -0.61
CA LEU A 151 -11.85 -10.69 -2.05
C LEU A 151 -12.25 -12.15 -2.29
N VAL A 152 -12.89 -12.45 -3.44
CA VAL A 152 -13.32 -13.80 -3.85
C VAL A 152 -12.20 -14.85 -3.79
N LEU A 153 -10.93 -14.40 -3.71
CA LEU A 153 -9.73 -15.21 -3.65
C LEU A 153 -8.79 -14.82 -2.49
N SER A 154 -9.32 -14.22 -1.41
CA SER A 154 -8.59 -13.67 -0.26
C SER A 154 -7.62 -12.53 -0.59
N ASP A 155 -6.94 -11.98 0.42
CA ASP A 155 -5.89 -10.96 0.26
C ASP A 155 -4.74 -11.40 -0.66
N HIS A 156 -4.51 -12.71 -0.78
CA HIS A 156 -3.51 -13.27 -1.70
C HIS A 156 -3.74 -12.88 -3.16
N PHE A 157 -4.98 -12.59 -3.55
CA PHE A 157 -5.30 -12.17 -4.91
C PHE A 157 -4.76 -10.77 -5.23
N ALA A 158 -4.89 -9.83 -4.30
CA ALA A 158 -4.35 -8.48 -4.45
C ALA A 158 -2.82 -8.54 -4.59
N ILE A 159 -2.17 -9.29 -3.69
CA ILE A 159 -0.71 -9.51 -3.73
C ILE A 159 -0.29 -10.15 -5.05
N ALA A 160 -0.99 -11.17 -5.51
CA ALA A 160 -0.65 -11.84 -6.78
C ALA A 160 -0.80 -10.93 -8.00
N LEU A 161 -1.78 -10.01 -8.01
CA LEU A 161 -1.91 -9.02 -9.08
C LEU A 161 -0.76 -8.00 -9.08
N ILE A 162 -0.32 -7.59 -7.89
CA ILE A 162 0.83 -6.69 -7.70
C ILE A 162 2.13 -7.40 -8.14
N ASP A 163 2.35 -8.64 -7.73
CA ASP A 163 3.50 -9.45 -8.15
C ASP A 163 3.50 -9.68 -9.66
N PHE A 164 2.32 -9.98 -10.22
CA PHE A 164 2.16 -10.15 -11.66
C PHE A 164 2.50 -8.86 -12.42
N LEU A 165 2.06 -7.70 -11.92
CA LEU A 165 2.44 -6.39 -12.46
C LEU A 165 3.96 -6.19 -12.50
N ALA A 166 4.68 -6.55 -11.42
CA ALA A 166 6.15 -6.44 -11.38
C ALA A 166 6.80 -7.33 -12.45
N LYS A 167 6.35 -8.58 -12.54
CA LYS A 167 6.89 -9.54 -13.50
C LYS A 167 6.71 -9.08 -14.95
N VAL A 168 5.53 -8.54 -15.30
CA VAL A 168 5.29 -8.09 -16.68
C VAL A 168 6.06 -6.82 -17.01
N GLU A 169 6.34 -5.95 -16.03
CA GLU A 169 7.12 -4.72 -16.21
C GLU A 169 8.57 -4.99 -16.65
N GLU A 170 9.15 -6.13 -16.26
CA GLU A 170 10.49 -6.55 -16.69
C GLU A 170 10.57 -6.89 -18.19
N THR A 171 9.43 -7.07 -18.87
CA THR A 171 9.38 -7.40 -20.29
C THR A 171 9.27 -6.14 -21.14
N LYS A 172 10.18 -5.97 -22.11
CA LYS A 172 10.32 -4.71 -22.87
C LYS A 172 9.10 -4.31 -23.71
N ASP A 173 8.25 -5.28 -24.07
CA ASP A 173 7.13 -5.08 -24.99
C ASP A 173 5.77 -4.97 -24.27
N SER A 174 5.75 -4.86 -22.93
CA SER A 174 4.51 -4.88 -22.12
C SER A 174 3.99 -3.51 -21.70
N LYS A 175 4.64 -2.41 -22.07
CA LYS A 175 4.34 -1.07 -21.53
C LYS A 175 2.84 -0.72 -21.53
N ALA A 176 2.16 -0.93 -22.67
CA ALA A 176 0.72 -0.63 -22.78
C ALA A 176 -0.15 -1.55 -21.90
N PHE A 177 0.27 -2.81 -21.73
CA PHE A 177 -0.40 -3.75 -20.84
C PHE A 177 -0.20 -3.38 -19.37
N VAL A 178 1.02 -3.02 -18.96
CA VAL A 178 1.36 -2.52 -17.63
C VAL A 178 0.51 -1.30 -17.29
N GLU A 179 0.45 -0.32 -18.20
CA GLU A 179 -0.38 0.89 -18.03
C GLU A 179 -1.86 0.58 -17.83
N SER A 180 -2.38 -0.39 -18.59
CA SER A 180 -3.79 -0.81 -18.47
C SER A 180 -4.04 -1.59 -17.18
N LEU A 181 -3.10 -2.42 -16.76
CA LEU A 181 -3.18 -3.19 -15.52
C LEU A 181 -3.15 -2.27 -14.29
N GLU A 182 -2.25 -1.29 -14.25
CA GLU A 182 -2.22 -0.27 -13.20
C GLU A 182 -3.53 0.51 -13.11
N ASP A 183 -4.08 0.97 -14.24
CA ASP A 183 -5.35 1.70 -14.26
C ASP A 183 -6.50 0.83 -13.74
N SER A 184 -6.53 -0.45 -14.11
CA SER A 184 -7.49 -1.41 -13.58
C SER A 184 -7.34 -1.67 -12.09
N LEU A 185 -6.11 -1.76 -11.57
CA LEU A 185 -5.85 -1.96 -10.14
C LEU A 185 -6.19 -0.73 -9.30
N LEU A 186 -5.94 0.48 -9.80
CA LEU A 186 -6.36 1.71 -9.13
C LEU A 186 -7.87 1.83 -9.04
N LYS A 187 -8.60 1.45 -10.09
CA LYS A 187 -10.06 1.38 -10.06
C LYS A 187 -10.56 0.33 -9.06
N LEU A 188 -9.90 -0.83 -8.99
CA LEU A 188 -10.21 -1.83 -7.97
C LEU A 188 -9.96 -1.27 -6.55
N SER A 189 -8.82 -0.63 -6.31
CA SER A 189 -8.50 0.02 -5.04
C SER A 189 -9.58 1.04 -4.63
N ALA A 190 -9.97 1.94 -5.54
CA ALA A 190 -11.03 2.92 -5.27
C ALA A 190 -12.35 2.25 -4.88
N ASN A 191 -12.74 1.18 -5.58
CA ASN A 191 -13.95 0.42 -5.27
C ASN A 191 -13.87 -0.30 -3.90
N LEU A 192 -12.69 -0.81 -3.52
CA LEU A 192 -12.48 -1.47 -2.23
C LEU A 192 -12.43 -0.47 -1.07
N LYS A 193 -11.86 0.72 -1.27
CA LYS A 193 -11.83 1.81 -0.28
C LYS A 193 -13.22 2.38 0.03
N ALA A 194 -14.15 2.28 -0.92
CA ALA A 194 -15.54 2.68 -0.72
C ALA A 194 -16.34 1.75 0.23
N VAL A 195 -15.75 0.62 0.65
CA VAL A 195 -16.37 -0.34 1.56
C VAL A 195 -15.46 -0.55 2.77
N ASP A 196 -15.95 -0.22 3.97
CA ASP A 196 -15.14 -0.24 5.21
C ASP A 196 -14.43 -1.59 5.44
N SER A 197 -15.10 -2.71 5.16
CA SER A 197 -14.55 -4.05 5.41
C SER A 197 -13.41 -4.44 4.47
N SER A 198 -13.28 -3.79 3.31
CA SER A 198 -12.20 -4.03 2.33
C SER A 198 -11.26 -2.85 2.14
N LYS A 199 -11.43 -1.80 2.95
CA LYS A 199 -10.70 -0.53 2.81
C LYS A 199 -9.18 -0.73 2.90
N ALA A 200 -8.73 -1.54 3.85
CA ALA A 200 -7.31 -1.84 4.04
C ALA A 200 -6.67 -2.50 2.80
N THR A 201 -7.37 -3.45 2.15
CA THR A 201 -6.91 -4.08 0.91
C THR A 201 -6.85 -3.08 -0.24
N GLY A 202 -7.82 -2.15 -0.32
CA GLY A 202 -7.79 -1.04 -1.28
C GLY A 202 -6.60 -0.11 -1.07
N GLU A 203 -6.35 0.30 0.17
CA GLU A 203 -5.19 1.13 0.56
C GLU A 203 -3.86 0.42 0.23
N LEU A 204 -3.76 -0.89 0.50
CA LEU A 204 -2.59 -1.70 0.15
C LEU A 204 -2.31 -1.69 -1.36
N ILE A 205 -3.32 -1.93 -2.19
CA ILE A 205 -3.15 -1.95 -3.66
C ILE A 205 -2.70 -0.56 -4.16
N GLU A 206 -3.30 0.51 -3.65
CA GLU A 206 -2.91 1.87 -4.05
C GLU A 206 -1.48 2.20 -3.60
N GLY A 207 -1.14 1.90 -2.34
CA GLY A 207 0.20 2.10 -1.79
C GLY A 207 1.27 1.39 -2.62
N GLU A 208 1.08 0.11 -2.97
CA GLU A 208 2.03 -0.64 -3.80
C GLU A 208 2.20 -0.05 -5.21
N ILE A 209 1.13 0.46 -5.82
CA ILE A 209 1.21 1.14 -7.12
C ILE A 209 1.96 2.47 -6.99
N LEU A 210 1.65 3.27 -5.96
CA LEU A 210 2.37 4.50 -5.68
C LEU A 210 3.84 4.23 -5.42
N HIS A 211 4.17 3.31 -4.52
CA HIS A 211 5.53 2.90 -4.20
C HIS A 211 6.35 2.62 -5.46
N ARG A 212 5.77 1.92 -6.45
CA ARG A 212 6.43 1.65 -7.74
C ARG A 212 6.66 2.90 -8.58
N TRP A 213 5.65 3.77 -8.70
CA TRP A 213 5.80 5.03 -9.43
C TRP A 213 6.83 5.95 -8.78
N LEU A 214 6.88 5.93 -7.45
CA LEU A 214 7.72 6.78 -6.61
C LEU A 214 9.12 6.20 -6.40
N ASN A 215 9.33 4.90 -6.64
CA ASN A 215 10.64 4.26 -6.60
C ASN A 215 11.54 4.92 -7.65
N SER A 216 12.31 5.87 -7.14
CA SER A 216 12.86 6.94 -7.95
C SER A 216 14.12 6.51 -8.68
N GLY A 217 14.79 5.44 -8.24
CA GLY A 217 16.15 5.13 -8.72
C GLY A 217 17.09 6.35 -8.65
N GLY A 218 16.83 7.29 -7.74
CA GLY A 218 17.55 8.57 -7.64
C GLY A 218 16.92 9.75 -8.42
N ARG A 219 15.69 9.65 -8.94
CA ARG A 219 14.96 10.79 -9.51
C ARG A 219 14.76 11.90 -8.47
N LYS A 220 14.74 13.14 -8.94
CA LYS A 220 14.37 14.27 -8.09
C LYS A 220 12.87 14.26 -7.87
N LEU A 221 12.44 14.78 -6.73
CA LEU A 221 11.03 14.80 -6.37
C LEU A 221 10.15 15.61 -7.34
N ILE A 222 10.72 16.66 -7.97
CA ILE A 222 10.02 17.39 -9.03
C ILE A 222 9.74 16.52 -10.28
N ASP A 223 10.64 15.59 -10.62
CA ASP A 223 10.42 14.68 -11.75
C ASP A 223 9.27 13.72 -11.44
N ILE A 224 9.14 13.32 -10.18
CA ILE A 224 8.04 12.49 -9.67
C ILE A 224 6.71 13.25 -9.78
N TYR A 225 6.64 14.50 -9.33
CA TYR A 225 5.44 15.33 -9.44
C TYR A 225 5.02 15.59 -10.89
N ASN A 226 5.95 15.50 -11.83
CA ASN A 226 5.70 15.62 -13.27
C ASN A 226 5.26 14.31 -13.94
N LEU A 227 5.20 13.19 -13.22
CA LEU A 227 4.72 11.93 -13.80
C LEU A 227 3.23 12.05 -14.17
N PRO A 228 2.86 11.86 -15.46
CA PRO A 228 1.46 11.99 -15.88
C PRO A 228 0.51 11.06 -15.13
N LYS A 229 0.96 9.85 -14.78
CA LYS A 229 0.17 8.88 -14.01
C LYS A 229 -0.10 9.35 -12.58
N LEU A 230 0.91 9.90 -11.91
CA LEU A 230 0.76 10.47 -10.57
C LEU A 230 -0.22 11.64 -10.59
N GLN A 231 -0.07 12.55 -11.56
CA GLN A 231 -0.99 13.69 -11.71
C GLN A 231 -2.42 13.20 -11.98
N LYS A 232 -2.60 12.26 -12.90
CA LYS A 232 -3.90 11.66 -13.20
C LYS A 232 -4.54 11.08 -11.93
N TRP A 233 -3.79 10.30 -11.15
CA TRP A 233 -4.26 9.74 -9.88
C TRP A 233 -4.62 10.84 -8.88
N TYR A 234 -3.71 11.76 -8.60
CA TYR A 234 -3.87 12.81 -7.59
C TYR A 234 -5.07 13.72 -7.84
N PHE A 235 -5.36 14.02 -9.11
CA PHE A 235 -6.49 14.87 -9.53
C PHE A 235 -7.74 14.09 -9.95
N SER A 236 -7.73 12.75 -9.87
CA SER A 236 -8.90 11.93 -10.24
C SER A 236 -10.00 11.91 -9.16
N GLN A 237 -9.64 12.24 -7.93
CA GLN A 237 -10.56 12.15 -6.80
C GLN A 237 -11.27 13.48 -6.51
N PRO A 238 -12.44 13.45 -5.85
CA PRO A 238 -13.12 14.65 -5.41
C PRO A 238 -12.25 15.51 -4.48
N GLN A 239 -12.40 16.83 -4.55
CA GLN A 239 -11.61 17.77 -3.75
C GLN A 239 -11.70 17.53 -2.23
N GLN A 240 -12.80 16.96 -1.74
CA GLN A 240 -12.99 16.62 -0.32
C GLN A 240 -12.01 15.56 0.18
N GLU A 241 -11.50 14.71 -0.72
CA GLU A 241 -10.54 13.63 -0.41
C GLU A 241 -9.09 14.05 -0.66
N GLN A 242 -8.85 15.28 -1.14
CA GLN A 242 -7.51 15.74 -1.50
C GLN A 242 -6.53 15.70 -0.32
N SER A 243 -7.01 15.96 0.90
CA SER A 243 -6.19 15.88 2.11
C SER A 243 -5.69 14.46 2.37
N ASP A 244 -6.54 13.45 2.17
CA ASP A 244 -6.17 12.05 2.39
C ASP A 244 -5.18 11.56 1.33
N LEU A 245 -5.34 11.99 0.08
CA LEU A 245 -4.38 11.70 -1.00
C LEU A 245 -3.03 12.38 -0.76
N THR A 246 -3.07 13.64 -0.32
CA THR A 246 -1.85 14.38 0.04
C THR A 246 -1.10 13.67 1.15
N LYS A 247 -1.82 13.19 2.16
CA LYS A 247 -1.27 12.39 3.25
C LYS A 247 -0.66 11.09 2.74
N ALA A 248 -1.39 10.30 1.94
CA ALA A 248 -0.91 9.04 1.40
C ALA A 248 0.37 9.23 0.56
N LEU A 249 0.35 10.21 -0.36
CA LEU A 249 1.51 10.56 -1.19
C LEU A 249 2.71 11.01 -0.34
N HIS A 250 2.47 11.86 0.66
CA HIS A 250 3.53 12.31 1.56
C HIS A 250 4.16 11.14 2.34
N LEU A 251 3.37 10.22 2.88
CA LEU A 251 3.86 9.05 3.62
C LEU A 251 4.73 8.16 2.72
N GLU A 252 4.24 7.83 1.53
CA GLU A 252 5.01 7.03 0.56
C GLU A 252 6.34 7.71 0.19
N LEU A 253 6.33 9.02 -0.07
CA LEU A 253 7.55 9.77 -0.36
C LEU A 253 8.54 9.77 0.82
N GLN A 254 8.04 9.86 2.06
CA GLN A 254 8.89 9.75 3.25
C GLN A 254 9.49 8.35 3.39
N GLU A 255 8.73 7.29 3.10
CA GLU A 255 9.23 5.91 3.11
C GLU A 255 10.31 5.67 2.05
N GLN A 256 10.26 6.39 0.92
CA GLN A 256 11.33 6.44 -0.08
C GLN A 256 12.56 7.26 0.37
N GLY A 257 12.54 7.82 1.57
CA GLY A 257 13.66 8.57 2.14
C GLY A 257 13.72 10.04 1.77
N PHE A 258 12.67 10.62 1.18
CA PHE A 258 12.63 12.05 0.91
C PHE A 258 12.47 12.85 2.22
N GLY A 259 13.48 13.68 2.52
CA GLY A 259 13.46 14.61 3.67
C GLY A 259 12.83 15.96 3.34
N TRP A 260 12.68 16.81 4.37
CA TRP A 260 12.01 18.12 4.26
C TRP A 260 12.63 19.04 3.20
N THR A 261 13.96 19.07 3.11
CA THR A 261 14.67 19.86 2.10
C THR A 261 14.28 19.45 0.67
N ALA A 262 14.08 18.15 0.40
CA ALA A 262 13.68 17.68 -0.92
C ALA A 262 12.26 18.14 -1.29
N PHE A 263 11.35 18.17 -0.32
CA PHE A 263 10.00 18.74 -0.50
C PHE A 263 10.05 20.23 -0.81
N GLY A 264 10.89 21.00 -0.08
CA GLY A 264 11.09 22.43 -0.33
C GLY A 264 11.71 22.72 -1.70
N ASP A 265 12.75 21.99 -2.08
CA ASP A 265 13.41 22.12 -3.38
C ASP A 265 12.43 21.81 -4.53
N ALA A 266 11.62 20.76 -4.40
CA ALA A 266 10.59 20.42 -5.37
C ALA A 266 9.49 21.48 -5.45
N TYR A 267 9.09 22.07 -4.32
CA TYR A 267 8.12 23.16 -4.28
C TYR A 267 8.62 24.40 -5.03
N ILE A 268 9.90 24.76 -4.90
CA ILE A 268 10.49 25.89 -5.64
C ILE A 268 10.67 25.55 -7.12
N ALA A 269 11.13 24.35 -7.44
CA ALA A 269 11.34 23.91 -8.81
C ALA A 269 10.04 23.75 -9.62
N ALA A 270 8.91 23.54 -8.95
CA ALA A 270 7.60 23.53 -9.60
C ALA A 270 7.16 24.97 -9.95
N GLU A 271 7.27 25.33 -11.23
CA GLU A 271 6.92 26.66 -11.72
C GLU A 271 5.41 26.89 -11.75
N ASP A 272 4.66 25.97 -12.38
CA ASP A 272 3.20 26.05 -12.51
C ASP A 272 2.53 24.66 -12.67
N GLY A 273 1.21 24.69 -12.91
CA GLY A 273 0.43 23.51 -13.28
C GLY A 273 0.25 22.47 -12.17
N ALA A 274 0.08 21.22 -12.59
CA ALA A 274 -0.24 20.08 -11.74
C ALA A 274 0.85 19.80 -10.70
N ALA A 275 2.13 19.83 -11.10
CA ALA A 275 3.25 19.60 -10.20
C ALA A 275 3.34 20.68 -9.10
N LYS A 276 3.08 21.95 -9.44
CA LYS A 276 3.04 23.03 -8.44
C LYS A 276 1.93 22.86 -7.44
N THR A 277 0.75 22.44 -7.88
CA THR A 277 -0.37 22.16 -6.98
C THR A 277 -0.02 21.02 -6.02
N ILE A 278 0.46 19.87 -6.53
CA ILE A 278 0.88 18.73 -5.69
C ILE A 278 1.93 19.16 -4.66
N ALA A 279 2.99 19.85 -5.10
CA ALA A 279 4.06 20.29 -4.22
C ALA A 279 3.56 21.29 -3.15
N THR A 280 2.66 22.20 -3.53
CA THR A 280 2.06 23.16 -2.61
C THR A 280 1.19 22.49 -1.55
N ASP A 281 0.38 21.52 -1.96
CA ASP A 281 -0.49 20.78 -1.05
C ASP A 281 0.33 19.95 -0.05
N ILE A 282 1.40 19.27 -0.50
CA ILE A 282 2.31 18.55 0.39
C ILE A 282 2.98 19.49 1.40
N VAL A 283 3.51 20.64 0.97
CA VAL A 283 4.11 21.62 1.88
C VAL A 283 3.09 22.11 2.92
N LYS A 284 1.86 22.42 2.50
CA LYS A 284 0.78 22.80 3.42
C LYS A 284 0.47 21.69 4.40
N PHE A 285 0.32 20.46 3.92
CA PHE A 285 0.03 19.29 4.75
C PHE A 285 1.11 19.09 5.82
N ILE A 286 2.40 19.13 5.44
CA ILE A 286 3.51 18.99 6.40
C ILE A 286 3.44 20.07 7.48
N LEU A 287 3.20 21.33 7.09
CA LEU A 287 3.09 22.44 8.03
C LEU A 287 1.87 22.33 8.96
N GLU A 288 0.74 21.86 8.45
CA GLU A 288 -0.47 21.60 9.24
C GLU A 288 -0.25 20.49 10.26
N GLN A 289 0.38 19.37 9.88
CA GLN A 289 0.73 18.30 10.81
C GLN A 289 1.69 18.79 11.90
N ASN A 290 2.68 19.62 11.53
CA ASN A 290 3.60 20.23 12.50
C ASN A 290 2.88 21.21 13.44
N LEU A 291 1.85 21.95 13.00
CA LEU A 291 1.05 22.81 13.88
C LEU A 291 0.41 21.98 15.00
N VAL A 292 -0.22 20.86 14.63
CA VAL A 292 -0.90 19.97 15.58
C VAL A 292 0.11 19.31 16.52
N GLN A 293 1.19 18.74 15.97
CA GLN A 293 2.21 18.03 16.76
C GLN A 293 2.90 18.94 17.79
N LEU A 294 3.11 20.21 17.44
CA LEU A 294 3.74 21.21 18.32
C LEU A 294 2.74 21.92 19.24
N ASN A 295 1.48 21.46 19.27
CA ASN A 295 0.36 22.01 20.03
C ASN A 295 0.09 23.49 19.77
N LEU A 296 0.44 24.01 18.58
CA LEU A 296 0.38 25.44 18.27
C LEU A 296 -1.06 26.00 18.27
N GLU A 297 -2.07 25.14 18.27
CA GLU A 297 -3.47 25.48 18.55
C GLU A 297 -3.71 26.11 19.94
N LYS A 298 -2.80 25.87 20.90
CA LYS A 298 -2.86 26.45 22.25
C LYS A 298 -2.04 27.74 22.36
N MET A 299 -1.69 28.37 21.23
CA MET A 299 -0.90 29.60 21.22
C MET A 299 -1.50 30.73 22.09
N ASN A 300 -2.82 30.78 22.18
CA ASN A 300 -3.56 31.76 22.97
C ASN A 300 -3.35 31.59 24.50
N ASP A 301 -2.96 30.39 24.96
CA ASP A 301 -2.87 30.03 26.37
C ASP A 301 -1.46 30.18 26.96
N GLY A 302 -0.56 30.86 26.25
CA GLY A 302 0.83 31.05 26.69
C GLY A 302 1.74 29.88 26.31
N LEU A 303 1.66 29.46 25.05
CA LEU A 303 2.46 28.39 24.48
C LEU A 303 3.98 28.65 24.51
N ASP A 304 4.74 27.55 24.47
CA ASP A 304 6.19 27.56 24.39
C ASP A 304 6.69 28.20 23.09
N ARG A 305 7.48 29.27 23.23
CA ARG A 305 8.13 29.99 22.14
C ARG A 305 9.01 29.08 21.29
N LEU A 306 9.58 28.04 21.90
CA LEU A 306 10.43 27.06 21.23
C LEU A 306 9.66 26.28 20.15
N SER A 307 8.41 25.90 20.42
CA SER A 307 7.51 25.25 19.46
C SER A 307 7.20 26.14 18.25
N PHE A 308 6.93 27.43 18.48
CA PHE A 308 6.71 28.37 17.38
C PHE A 308 7.95 28.52 16.50
N ASP A 309 9.12 28.67 17.11
CA ASP A 309 10.38 28.81 16.37
C ASP A 309 10.72 27.53 15.58
N LEU A 310 10.47 26.36 16.15
CA LEU A 310 10.64 25.08 15.46
C LEU A 310 9.72 25.00 14.23
N TRP A 311 8.46 25.41 14.35
CA TRP A 311 7.54 25.44 13.22
C TRP A 311 7.96 26.42 12.12
N VAL A 312 8.45 27.61 12.49
CA VAL A 312 8.98 28.59 11.53
C VAL A 312 10.22 28.04 10.81
N ASN A 313 11.12 27.35 11.54
CA ASN A 313 12.27 26.68 10.92
C ASN A 313 11.81 25.63 9.90
N THR A 314 10.82 24.80 10.24
CA THR A 314 10.24 23.82 9.30
C THR A 314 9.68 24.51 8.05
N ALA A 315 9.00 25.65 8.19
CA ALA A 315 8.52 26.42 7.04
C ALA A 315 9.65 26.96 6.17
N ILE A 316 10.78 27.36 6.77
CA ILE A 316 11.98 27.79 6.05
C ILE A 316 12.63 26.62 5.31
N ASP A 317 12.77 25.46 5.95
CA ASP A 317 13.34 24.25 5.34
C ASP A 317 12.50 23.75 4.15
N LEU A 318 11.18 23.88 4.24
CA LEU A 318 10.23 23.63 3.15
C LEU A 318 10.19 24.76 2.11
N GLN A 319 10.95 25.84 2.31
CA GLN A 319 10.95 27.03 1.45
C GLN A 319 9.54 27.59 1.22
N ALA A 320 8.66 27.44 2.22
CA ALA A 320 7.27 27.86 2.13
C ALA A 320 7.18 29.39 2.11
N ASP A 321 6.36 29.93 1.20
CA ASP A 321 6.11 31.38 1.15
C ASP A 321 5.50 31.85 2.49
N PRO A 322 6.17 32.74 3.25
CA PRO A 322 5.70 33.14 4.57
C PRO A 322 4.32 33.79 4.55
N VAL A 323 3.97 34.48 3.46
CA VAL A 323 2.75 35.27 3.33
C VAL A 323 1.62 34.45 2.69
N LYS A 324 1.93 33.65 1.66
CA LYS A 324 0.93 32.89 0.90
C LYS A 324 0.62 31.51 1.48
N ILE A 325 1.56 30.91 2.22
CA ILE A 325 1.41 29.57 2.79
C ILE A 325 1.40 29.63 4.32
N ALA A 326 2.50 30.08 4.94
CA ALA A 326 2.67 29.94 6.38
C ALA A 326 1.65 30.76 7.19
N LEU A 327 1.52 32.07 6.90
CA LEU A 327 0.62 32.95 7.63
C LEU A 327 -0.86 32.53 7.58
N PRO A 328 -1.44 32.15 6.41
CA PRO A 328 -2.79 31.59 6.36
C PRO A 328 -3.00 30.37 7.25
N LEU A 329 -2.00 29.48 7.36
CA LEU A 329 -2.09 28.30 8.24
C LEU A 329 -2.08 28.69 9.71
N LEU A 330 -1.19 29.60 10.12
CA LEU A 330 -1.17 30.13 11.49
C LEU A 330 -2.48 30.79 11.89
N ARG A 331 -3.10 31.53 10.98
CA ARG A 331 -4.39 32.20 11.22
C ARG A 331 -5.56 31.25 11.43
N LYS A 332 -5.44 29.98 11.04
CA LYS A 332 -6.43 28.95 11.38
C LYS A 332 -6.44 28.65 12.89
N VAL A 333 -5.34 28.92 13.59
CA VAL A 333 -5.13 28.49 14.98
C VAL A 333 -4.80 29.61 15.97
N ALA A 334 -4.43 30.81 15.48
CA ALA A 334 -4.06 31.95 16.29
C ALA A 334 -4.56 33.28 15.68
N SER A 335 -4.84 34.28 16.54
CA SER A 335 -5.17 35.62 16.08
C SER A 335 -3.92 36.36 15.57
N ASP A 336 -4.11 37.39 14.74
CA ASP A 336 -3.00 38.21 14.26
C ASP A 336 -2.23 38.87 15.42
N GLU A 337 -2.89 39.28 16.50
CA GLU A 337 -2.23 39.84 17.70
C GLU A 337 -1.24 38.83 18.31
N VAL A 338 -1.65 37.57 18.43
CA VAL A 338 -0.82 36.50 18.98
C VAL A 338 0.33 36.19 18.02
N ILE A 339 0.06 36.05 16.73
CA ILE A 339 1.10 35.84 15.70
C ILE A 339 2.14 36.95 15.73
N LEU A 340 1.71 38.22 15.82
CA LEU A 340 2.59 39.39 15.92
C LEU A 340 3.47 39.34 17.17
N LYS A 341 2.91 38.95 18.32
CA LYS A 341 3.66 38.78 19.59
C LYS A 341 4.79 37.77 19.44
N TYR A 342 4.54 36.60 18.83
CA TYR A 342 5.59 35.59 18.61
C TYR A 342 6.59 36.01 17.53
N CYS A 343 6.13 36.70 16.47
CA CYS A 343 7.00 37.22 15.40
C CYS A 343 7.91 38.36 15.84
N ALA A 344 7.55 39.13 16.87
CA ALA A 344 8.36 40.23 17.40
C ALA A 344 9.63 39.77 18.14
N SER A 345 9.81 38.45 18.29
CA SER A 345 10.79 37.85 19.16
C SER A 345 11.99 37.34 18.34
N GLU A 346 13.18 37.90 18.59
CA GLU A 346 14.41 37.57 17.85
C GLU A 346 15.07 36.31 18.43
N THR A 347 15.30 35.30 17.58
CA THR A 347 16.00 34.05 17.97
C THR A 347 17.05 33.58 16.94
N SER A 348 16.88 33.89 15.64
CA SER A 348 17.90 33.70 14.60
C SER A 348 17.66 34.66 13.41
N GLU A 349 18.69 34.96 12.61
CA GLU A 349 18.60 35.89 11.46
C GLU A 349 17.64 35.39 10.35
N GLN A 350 17.65 34.09 10.06
CA GLN A 350 16.75 33.49 9.07
C GLN A 350 15.29 33.52 9.56
N ASN A 351 15.06 33.20 10.84
CA ASN A 351 13.74 33.34 11.45
C ASN A 351 13.28 34.79 11.47
N PHE A 352 14.21 35.72 11.72
CA PHE A 352 13.91 37.14 11.72
C PHE A 352 13.33 37.58 10.37
N ARG A 353 13.93 37.17 9.24
CA ARG A 353 13.43 37.54 7.91
C ARG A 353 12.02 36.98 7.66
N ALA A 354 11.80 35.69 7.93
CA ALA A 354 10.49 35.06 7.74
C ALA A 354 9.41 35.69 8.65
N LYS A 355 9.72 35.86 9.94
CA LYS A 355 8.85 36.54 10.92
C LYS A 355 8.57 37.99 10.56
N SER A 356 9.56 38.72 10.05
CA SER A 356 9.39 40.11 9.61
C SER A 356 8.43 40.22 8.42
N LEU A 357 8.51 39.28 7.46
CA LEU A 357 7.57 39.24 6.32
C LEU A 357 6.14 38.97 6.79
N MET A 358 5.95 37.96 7.65
CA MET A 358 4.64 37.64 8.24
C MET A 358 4.08 38.84 9.01
N ARG A 359 4.88 39.46 9.88
CA ARG A 359 4.52 40.66 10.65
C ARG A 359 4.07 41.82 9.76
N SER A 360 4.84 42.12 8.71
CA SER A 360 4.52 43.23 7.80
C SER A 360 3.24 43.02 7.00
N SER A 361 2.83 41.76 6.79
CA SER A 361 1.61 41.38 6.08
C SER A 361 0.40 41.33 7.01
N SER A 362 0.55 40.84 8.25
CA SER A 362 -0.52 40.86 9.26
C SER A 362 -0.99 42.28 9.60
N HIS A 363 -0.15 43.31 9.48
CA HIS A 363 -0.56 44.69 9.70
C HIS A 363 -1.37 45.32 8.55
N ARG A 364 -1.38 44.73 7.35
CA ARG A 364 -2.01 45.32 6.14
C ARG A 364 -3.42 44.84 5.87
N GLN A 365 -3.85 43.77 6.54
CA GLN A 365 -5.20 43.21 6.46
C GLN A 365 -5.92 43.55 7.75
#